data_AF-A0A1V5GV51-F1
#
_entry.id   AF-A0A1V5GV51-F1
#
_cell.length_a   1.000
_cell.length_b   1.000
_cell.length_c   1.000
_cell.angle_alpha   90.00
_cell.angle_beta   90.00
_cell.angle_gamma   90.00
#
_symmetry.space_group_name_H-M   'P 1'
#
loop_
_entity.id
_entity.type
_entity.pdbx_description
1 polymer ?
#
loop_
_entity_poly.entity_id
_entity_poly.type
_entity_poly.pdbx_seq_one_letter_code
_entity_poly.pdbx_strand_id
1 'polypeptide(L)'
;MLLFNNQIYGLTKGQYSPTSLRGQKAKSTPFGSLEEPINPILFALAAGASFVARSIDNDALHLGNILEAAIKHKGTSFVEIMQTCVVFNDEAFDHVRDKSKKEENVLNLRENEPLLFNGGQKGIGLDTELLKPIIVDSHDARVMTHESDKQFKASLLGSMLWPEFPMPIGIFHRSEKPTYEDLKQHQDEIVKRNAKSTELKDLLHGSNTWQV
;
A
#
# COMPACT_ATOMS: atom_id res chain seq x y z
N MET A 1 -9.34 1.26 -1.67
CA MET A 1 -9.21 -0.21 -1.64
C MET A 1 -8.57 -0.62 -0.33
N LEU A 2 -9.22 -1.52 0.41
CA LEU A 2 -8.69 -2.09 1.65
C LEU A 2 -8.32 -3.55 1.37
N LEU A 3 -7.05 -3.90 1.56
CA LEU A 3 -6.56 -5.27 1.46
C LEU A 3 -6.43 -5.85 2.86
N PHE A 4 -7.30 -6.81 3.16
CA PHE A 4 -7.26 -7.59 4.39
C PHE A 4 -6.25 -8.74 4.25
N ASN A 5 -4.99 -8.49 4.59
CA ASN A 5 -3.91 -9.44 4.42
C ASN A 5 -3.75 -10.35 5.65
N ASN A 6 -4.17 -11.61 5.52
CA ASN A 6 -3.96 -12.69 6.49
C ASN A 6 -3.07 -13.82 5.96
N GLN A 7 -2.45 -13.62 4.79
CA GLN A 7 -1.60 -14.59 4.11
C GLN A 7 -2.26 -15.97 3.89
N ILE A 8 -3.60 -16.04 3.77
CA ILE A 8 -4.29 -17.30 3.53
C ILE A 8 -5.71 -17.11 2.98
N TYR A 9 -6.21 -18.04 2.15
CA TYR A 9 -7.61 -18.04 1.74
C TYR A 9 -8.50 -18.69 2.81
N GLY A 10 -8.89 -17.90 3.81
CA GLY A 10 -9.70 -18.38 4.94
C GLY A 10 -11.08 -18.92 4.53
N LEU A 11 -11.80 -18.21 3.66
CA LEU A 11 -13.18 -18.55 3.30
C LEU A 11 -13.28 -19.89 2.56
N THR A 12 -12.35 -20.17 1.64
CA THR A 12 -12.28 -21.43 0.87
C THR A 12 -11.59 -22.55 1.65
N LYS A 13 -11.40 -22.39 2.96
CA LYS A 13 -10.90 -23.39 3.91
C LYS A 13 -9.38 -23.56 3.98
N GLY A 14 -8.58 -22.53 3.70
CA GLY A 14 -7.17 -22.50 4.08
C GLY A 14 -6.20 -22.93 2.98
N GLN A 15 -6.43 -22.53 1.73
CA GLN A 15 -5.43 -22.58 0.66
C GLN A 15 -4.46 -21.40 0.82
N TYR A 16 -3.24 -21.53 0.27
CA TYR A 16 -2.31 -20.41 0.25
C TYR A 16 -2.84 -19.26 -0.63
N SER A 17 -2.39 -18.05 -0.32
CA SER A 17 -2.70 -16.79 -1.01
C SER A 17 -1.44 -16.25 -1.70
N PRO A 18 -1.55 -15.24 -2.58
CA PRO A 18 -0.38 -14.61 -3.21
C PRO A 18 0.58 -13.94 -2.21
N THR A 19 0.15 -13.70 -0.98
CA THR A 19 0.94 -13.13 0.11
C THR A 19 1.44 -14.19 1.11
N SER A 20 1.14 -15.47 0.88
CA SER A 20 1.64 -16.57 1.71
C SER A 20 3.15 -16.70 1.57
N LEU A 21 3.82 -16.96 2.68
CA LEU A 21 5.28 -17.08 2.68
C LEU A 21 5.72 -18.33 1.91
N ARG A 22 6.87 -18.25 1.27
CA ARG A 22 7.50 -19.42 0.67
C ARG A 22 7.75 -20.48 1.74
N GLY A 23 7.42 -21.73 1.44
CA GLY A 23 7.46 -22.85 2.38
C GLY A 23 6.27 -22.94 3.33
N GLN A 24 5.37 -21.95 3.37
CA GLN A 24 4.17 -22.00 4.21
C GLN A 24 3.28 -23.17 3.78
N LYS A 25 3.02 -24.10 4.69
CA LYS A 25 2.12 -25.24 4.45
C LYS A 25 0.68 -24.78 4.55
N ALA A 26 -0.12 -25.14 3.55
CA ALA A 26 -1.56 -24.90 3.51
C ALA A 26 -2.27 -26.12 2.93
N LYS A 27 -3.60 -26.12 2.86
CA LYS A 27 -4.36 -27.32 2.44
C LYS A 27 -4.06 -27.76 1.00
N SER A 28 -3.90 -26.81 0.08
CA SER A 28 -3.54 -27.09 -1.32
C SER A 28 -2.03 -27.24 -1.53
N THR A 29 -1.21 -26.84 -0.55
CA THR A 29 0.26 -26.89 -0.57
C THR A 29 0.78 -27.60 0.68
N PRO A 30 0.50 -28.91 0.86
CA PRO A 30 0.86 -29.63 2.09
C PRO A 30 2.37 -29.72 2.33
N PHE A 31 3.15 -29.58 1.27
CA PHE A 31 4.62 -29.56 1.31
C PHE A 31 5.22 -28.15 1.37
N GLY A 32 4.38 -27.11 1.45
CA GLY A 32 4.79 -25.71 1.45
C GLY A 32 4.56 -25.01 0.12
N SER A 33 4.30 -23.70 0.16
CA SER A 33 4.25 -22.86 -1.05
C SER A 33 5.62 -22.80 -1.72
N LEU A 34 5.66 -22.87 -3.05
CA LEU A 34 6.89 -22.70 -3.83
C LEU A 34 7.10 -21.25 -4.29
N GLU A 35 6.01 -20.48 -4.33
CA GLU A 35 5.99 -19.12 -4.87
C GLU A 35 6.56 -18.12 -3.87
N GLU A 36 7.18 -17.07 -4.40
CA GLU A 36 7.59 -15.92 -3.62
C GLU A 36 6.39 -15.01 -3.37
N PRO A 37 6.15 -14.55 -2.13
CA PRO A 37 5.03 -13.69 -1.82
C PRO A 37 5.09 -12.36 -2.58
N ILE A 38 3.94 -11.94 -3.11
CA ILE A 38 3.77 -10.59 -3.66
C ILE A 38 3.83 -9.58 -2.52
N ASN A 39 4.62 -8.51 -2.70
CA ASN A 39 4.63 -7.37 -1.81
C ASN A 39 3.50 -6.39 -2.17
N PRO A 40 2.46 -6.24 -1.33
CA PRO A 40 1.28 -5.44 -1.70
C PRO A 40 1.58 -3.94 -1.82
N ILE A 41 2.51 -3.42 -1.02
CA ILE A 41 2.91 -2.00 -1.06
C ILE A 41 3.62 -1.70 -2.38
N LEU A 42 4.64 -2.49 -2.74
CA LEU A 42 5.34 -2.30 -4.01
C LEU A 42 4.41 -2.51 -5.21
N PHE A 43 3.48 -3.47 -5.13
CA PHE A 43 2.47 -3.68 -6.16
C PHE A 43 1.58 -2.45 -6.35
N ALA A 44 1.05 -1.87 -5.26
CA ALA A 44 0.21 -0.68 -5.32
C ALA A 44 0.97 0.55 -5.85
N LEU A 45 2.23 0.73 -5.44
CA LEU A 45 3.09 1.80 -5.95
C LEU A 45 3.36 1.64 -7.45
N ALA A 46 3.68 0.43 -7.90
CA ALA A 46 3.91 0.13 -9.32
C ALA A 46 2.64 0.31 -10.17
N ALA A 47 1.47 -0.01 -9.62
CA ALA A 47 0.17 0.25 -10.24
C ALA A 47 -0.21 1.74 -10.30
N GLY A 48 0.59 2.63 -9.71
CA GLY A 48 0.38 4.08 -9.76
C GLY A 48 -0.66 4.61 -8.77
N ALA A 49 -0.97 3.87 -7.70
CA ALA A 49 -1.84 4.37 -6.64
C ALA A 49 -1.26 5.67 -6.04
N SER A 50 -2.09 6.71 -5.93
CA SER A 50 -1.66 8.02 -5.43
C SER A 50 -1.74 8.13 -3.90
N PHE A 51 -2.28 7.12 -3.22
CA PHE A 51 -2.18 6.95 -1.78
C PHE A 51 -1.94 5.47 -1.46
N VAL A 52 -0.88 5.17 -0.71
CA VAL A 52 -0.49 3.81 -0.32
C VAL A 52 -0.16 3.80 1.17
N ALA A 53 -0.81 2.94 1.95
CA ALA A 53 -0.59 2.82 3.38
C ALA A 53 -0.63 1.36 3.86
N ARG A 54 -0.06 1.12 5.04
CA ARG A 54 -0.16 -0.16 5.78
C ARG A 54 -0.57 0.09 7.22
N SER A 55 -1.38 -0.79 7.77
CA SER A 55 -1.72 -0.80 9.20
C SER A 55 -1.89 -2.23 9.71
N ILE A 56 -2.07 -2.35 11.03
CA ILE A 56 -2.32 -3.61 11.74
C ILE A 56 -3.76 -3.60 12.25
N ASP A 57 -4.44 -4.73 12.20
CA ASP A 57 -5.84 -4.91 12.65
C ASP A 57 -6.06 -4.58 14.12
N ASN A 58 -5.15 -4.99 14.99
CA ASN A 58 -5.26 -4.85 16.43
C ASN A 58 -4.78 -3.49 16.98
N ASP A 59 -4.33 -2.58 16.09
CA ASP A 59 -4.06 -1.18 16.40
C ASP A 59 -5.17 -0.29 15.87
N ALA A 60 -6.31 -0.31 16.56
CA ALA A 60 -7.54 0.36 16.14
C ALA A 60 -7.36 1.89 15.96
N LEU A 61 -6.55 2.53 16.80
CA LEU A 61 -6.32 3.97 16.72
C LEU A 61 -5.50 4.32 15.48
N HIS A 62 -4.39 3.61 15.24
CA HIS A 62 -3.58 3.82 14.03
C HIS A 62 -4.40 3.52 12.77
N LEU A 63 -5.09 2.37 12.73
CA LEU A 63 -5.92 1.99 11.59
C LEU A 63 -7.01 3.03 11.31
N GLY A 64 -7.71 3.53 12.34
CA GLY A 64 -8.71 4.58 12.20
C GLY A 64 -8.16 5.84 11.54
N ASN A 65 -6.99 6.31 11.99
CA ASN A 65 -6.33 7.49 11.42
C ASN A 65 -5.92 7.28 9.96
N ILE A 66 -5.42 6.09 9.61
CA ILE A 66 -5.04 5.75 8.22
C ILE A 66 -6.26 5.71 7.31
N LEU A 67 -7.36 5.10 7.77
CA LEU A 67 -8.60 5.04 7.00
C LEU A 67 -9.20 6.43 6.79
N GLU A 68 -9.18 7.29 7.82
CA GLU A 68 -9.62 8.67 7.69
C GLU A 68 -8.79 9.45 6.65
N ALA A 69 -7.46 9.32 6.68
CA ALA A 69 -6.58 9.93 5.69
C ALA A 69 -6.84 9.38 4.28
N ALA A 70 -7.04 8.07 4.15
CA ALA A 70 -7.32 7.41 2.87
C ALA A 70 -8.65 7.86 2.24
N ILE A 71 -9.68 8.12 3.06
CA ILE A 71 -10.99 8.62 2.63
C ILE A 71 -10.90 10.08 2.19
N LYS A 72 -10.12 10.91 2.90
CA LYS A 72 -9.91 12.33 2.56
C LYS A 72 -9.05 12.54 1.32
N HIS A 73 -8.30 11.52 0.90
CA HIS A 73 -7.42 11.61 -0.26
C HIS A 73 -8.21 11.67 -1.57
N LYS A 74 -7.87 12.61 -2.44
CA LYS A 74 -8.42 12.72 -3.79
C LYS A 74 -7.61 11.85 -4.76
N GLY A 75 -8.07 10.63 -4.97
CA GLY A 75 -7.46 9.67 -5.89
C GLY A 75 -7.60 8.24 -5.40
N THR A 76 -6.87 7.32 -6.04
CA THR A 76 -6.91 5.91 -5.67
C THR A 76 -6.09 5.66 -4.40
N SER A 77 -6.78 5.35 -3.31
CA SER A 77 -6.19 4.94 -2.03
C SER A 77 -6.10 3.42 -1.91
N PHE A 78 -4.93 2.90 -1.54
CA PHE A 78 -4.68 1.51 -1.17
C PHE A 78 -4.21 1.43 0.28
N VAL A 79 -4.86 0.57 1.08
CA VAL A 79 -4.47 0.31 2.47
C VAL A 79 -4.33 -1.19 2.68
N GLU A 80 -3.12 -1.66 2.97
CA GLU A 80 -2.87 -3.01 3.47
C GLU A 80 -3.15 -3.08 4.97
N ILE A 81 -4.00 -4.01 5.39
CA ILE A 81 -4.33 -4.26 6.79
C ILE A 81 -3.80 -5.65 7.11
N MET A 82 -2.69 -5.71 7.84
CA MET A 82 -2.11 -6.95 8.34
C MET A 82 -2.98 -7.47 9.48
N GLN A 83 -3.48 -8.69 9.34
CA GLN A 83 -4.36 -9.34 10.31
C GLN A 83 -4.07 -10.84 10.37
N THR A 84 -4.57 -11.53 11.39
CA THR A 84 -4.49 -12.99 11.46
C THR A 84 -5.76 -13.67 10.97
N CYS A 85 -5.64 -14.95 10.61
CA CYS A 85 -6.79 -15.83 10.44
C CYS A 85 -6.73 -16.92 11.51
N VAL A 86 -7.44 -16.72 12.62
CA VAL A 86 -7.41 -17.61 13.81
C VAL A 86 -7.60 -19.10 13.47
N VAL A 87 -8.37 -19.41 12.42
CA VAL A 87 -8.69 -20.80 12.06
C VAL A 87 -7.59 -21.47 11.23
N PHE A 88 -6.86 -20.72 10.39
CA PHE A 88 -5.97 -21.32 9.38
C PHE A 88 -4.55 -20.74 9.34
N ASN A 89 -4.33 -19.56 9.89
CA ASN A 89 -3.03 -18.87 9.94
C ASN A 89 -2.99 -17.89 11.12
N ASP A 90 -3.00 -18.45 12.34
CA ASP A 90 -3.11 -17.66 13.57
C ASP A 90 -1.84 -16.87 13.90
N GLU A 91 -0.67 -17.35 13.46
CA GLU A 91 0.64 -16.74 13.73
C GLU A 91 1.01 -15.62 12.74
N ALA A 92 0.13 -15.32 11.78
CA ALA A 92 0.40 -14.33 10.74
C ALA A 92 0.68 -12.95 11.35
N PHE A 93 1.82 -12.35 11.03
CA PHE A 93 2.18 -11.03 11.53
C PHE A 93 2.29 -10.91 13.07
N ASP A 94 2.46 -12.00 13.81
CA ASP A 94 2.62 -11.95 15.28
C ASP A 94 3.76 -11.05 15.75
N HIS A 95 4.85 -10.99 14.97
CA HIS A 95 5.99 -10.13 15.24
C HIS A 95 5.65 -8.63 15.31
N VAL A 96 4.57 -8.17 14.65
CA VAL A 96 4.10 -6.77 14.72
C VAL A 96 2.82 -6.60 15.54
N ARG A 97 2.03 -7.68 15.69
CA ARG A 97 0.78 -7.67 16.45
C ARG A 97 1.00 -7.78 17.96
N ASP A 98 2.08 -8.44 18.37
CA ASP A 98 2.47 -8.54 19.79
C ASP A 98 2.93 -7.18 20.33
N LYS A 99 2.15 -6.63 21.28
CA LYS A 99 2.42 -5.33 21.90
C LYS A 99 3.79 -5.27 22.56
N SER A 100 4.31 -6.38 23.09
CA SER A 100 5.61 -6.41 23.77
C SER A 100 6.80 -6.23 22.81
N LYS A 101 6.61 -6.55 21.53
CA LYS A 101 7.67 -6.50 20.50
C LYS A 101 7.49 -5.34 19.52
N LYS A 102 6.39 -4.60 19.65
CA LYS A 102 5.99 -3.56 18.69
C LYS A 102 7.05 -2.47 18.55
N GLU A 103 7.67 -2.03 19.66
CA GLU A 103 8.70 -1.00 19.60
C GLU A 103 9.91 -1.43 18.76
N GLU A 104 10.33 -2.70 18.87
CA GLU A 104 11.47 -3.24 18.14
C GLU A 104 11.14 -3.57 16.68
N ASN A 105 9.94 -4.10 16.43
CA ASN A 105 9.57 -4.69 15.14
C ASN A 105 8.75 -3.77 14.24
N VAL A 106 8.25 -2.63 14.73
CA VAL A 106 7.41 -1.72 13.95
C VAL A 106 8.07 -0.36 13.79
N LEU A 107 8.11 0.10 12.54
CA LEU A 107 8.52 1.46 12.19
C LEU A 107 7.27 2.29 11.86
N ASN A 108 6.96 3.29 12.68
CA ASN A 108 5.82 4.17 12.44
C ASN A 108 6.24 5.28 11.46
N LEU A 109 5.61 5.31 10.29
CA LEU A 109 5.83 6.34 9.28
C LEU A 109 5.01 7.58 9.64
N ARG A 110 5.72 8.63 10.05
CA ARG A 110 5.14 9.94 10.39
C ARG A 110 5.75 11.00 9.50
N GLU A 111 4.89 11.80 8.86
CA GLU A 111 5.32 12.78 7.87
C GLU A 111 6.31 13.78 8.45
N ASN A 112 7.43 14.01 7.75
CA ASN A 112 8.51 14.91 8.15
C ASN A 112 9.22 14.55 9.47
N GLU A 113 9.00 13.35 10.02
CA GLU A 113 9.73 12.85 11.19
C GLU A 113 10.88 11.92 10.77
N PRO A 114 11.95 11.81 11.57
CA PRO A 114 13.02 10.84 11.33
C PRO A 114 12.48 9.41 11.47
N LEU A 115 12.97 8.51 10.62
CA LEU A 115 12.57 7.10 10.59
C LEU A 115 13.22 6.33 11.74
N LEU A 116 12.70 6.51 12.95
CA LEU A 116 13.20 5.90 14.18
C LEU A 116 12.31 4.75 14.66
N PHE A 117 12.93 3.74 15.25
CA PHE A 117 12.27 2.58 15.87
C PHE A 117 13.04 2.13 17.11
N ASN A 118 12.58 1.06 17.76
CA ASN A 118 13.14 0.50 18.99
C ASN A 118 13.28 1.54 20.11
N GLY A 119 12.16 2.18 20.47
CA GLY A 119 12.13 3.25 21.47
C GLY A 119 12.93 4.50 21.07
N GLY A 120 13.22 4.70 19.78
CA GLY A 120 14.02 5.82 19.28
C GLY A 120 15.53 5.60 19.39
N GLN A 121 15.98 4.38 19.66
CA GLN A 121 17.42 4.07 19.75
C GLN A 121 18.05 3.78 18.38
N LYS A 122 17.25 3.30 17.42
CA LYS A 122 17.70 2.95 16.07
C LYS A 122 16.93 3.73 15.02
N GLY A 123 17.56 3.93 13.86
CA GLY A 123 16.95 4.58 12.71
C GLY A 123 17.19 3.83 11.41
N ILE A 124 16.38 4.17 10.39
CA ILE A 124 16.56 3.70 9.02
C ILE A 124 17.31 4.77 8.23
N GLY A 125 18.48 4.42 7.73
CA GLY A 125 19.28 5.22 6.81
C GLY A 125 19.31 4.63 5.40
N LEU A 126 19.98 5.33 4.49
CA LEU A 126 20.23 4.87 3.12
C LEU A 126 21.73 4.67 2.92
N ASP A 127 22.10 3.47 2.48
CA ASP A 127 23.40 3.24 1.86
C ASP A 127 23.35 3.83 0.45
N THR A 128 24.07 4.93 0.22
CA THR A 128 24.04 5.66 -1.05
C THR A 128 24.81 4.96 -2.17
N GLU A 129 25.70 4.03 -1.84
CA GLU A 129 26.44 3.23 -2.83
C GLU A 129 25.58 2.07 -3.33
N LEU A 130 24.95 1.35 -2.40
CA LEU A 130 24.15 0.16 -2.70
C LEU A 130 22.66 0.47 -2.93
N LEU A 131 22.23 1.71 -2.68
CA LEU A 131 20.84 2.17 -2.78
C LEU A 131 19.85 1.29 -2.01
N LYS A 132 20.25 0.87 -0.80
CA LYS A 132 19.48 -0.04 0.06
C LYS A 132 19.27 0.55 1.46
N PRO A 133 18.21 0.16 2.18
CA PRO A 133 18.02 0.62 3.55
C PRO A 133 19.10 0.00 4.45
N ILE A 134 19.50 0.74 5.46
CA ILE A 134 20.43 0.28 6.51
C ILE A 134 19.89 0.69 7.88
N ILE A 135 20.18 -0.13 8.89
CA ILE A 135 19.90 0.23 10.29
C ILE A 135 21.12 0.97 10.84
N VAL A 136 20.89 2.12 11.45
CA VAL A 136 21.89 2.97 12.09
C VAL A 136 21.45 3.37 13.50
N ASP A 137 22.36 3.93 14.29
CA ASP A 137 22.00 4.55 15.57
C ASP A 137 21.16 5.81 15.35
N SER A 138 20.29 6.15 16.30
CA SER A 138 19.31 7.23 16.12
C SER A 138 19.88 8.63 15.92
N HIS A 139 21.13 8.87 16.32
CA HIS A 139 21.83 10.15 16.17
C HIS A 139 22.73 10.19 14.93
N ASP A 140 22.77 9.11 14.15
CA ASP A 140 23.55 9.06 12.93
C ASP A 140 22.98 10.04 11.89
N ALA A 141 23.86 10.81 11.24
CA ALA A 141 23.47 11.78 10.23
C ALA A 141 22.79 11.16 8.99
N ARG A 142 22.93 9.83 8.81
CA ARG A 142 22.32 9.08 7.72
C ARG A 142 20.87 8.69 7.98
N VAL A 143 20.33 8.90 9.18
CA VAL A 143 18.91 8.66 9.47
C VAL A 143 18.05 9.47 8.51
N MET A 144 17.22 8.77 7.75
CA MET A 144 16.33 9.41 6.79
C MET A 144 15.10 9.99 7.46
N THR A 145 14.63 11.13 6.94
CA THR A 145 13.30 11.67 7.22
C THR A 145 12.25 11.00 6.34
N HIS A 146 11.08 10.72 6.89
CA HIS A 146 9.94 10.21 6.13
C HIS A 146 9.26 11.34 5.34
N GLU A 147 9.09 11.13 4.04
CA GLU A 147 8.39 12.04 3.13
C GLU A 147 7.51 11.20 2.20
N SER A 148 6.19 11.27 2.36
CA SER A 148 5.26 10.43 1.59
C SER A 148 5.07 10.91 0.15
N ASP A 149 5.46 12.15 -0.17
CA ASP A 149 5.43 12.67 -1.54
C ASP A 149 6.58 12.09 -2.41
N LYS A 150 7.61 11.49 -1.80
CA LYS A 150 8.75 10.88 -2.51
C LYS A 150 8.52 9.40 -2.77
N GLN A 151 8.08 9.07 -3.99
CA GLN A 151 7.84 7.68 -4.39
C GLN A 151 9.07 6.76 -4.25
N PHE A 152 10.30 7.27 -4.43
CA PHE A 152 11.52 6.48 -4.20
C PHE A 152 11.64 6.00 -2.76
N LYS A 153 11.38 6.87 -1.78
CA LYS A 153 11.40 6.50 -0.36
C LYS A 153 10.28 5.52 -0.03
N ALA A 154 9.10 5.69 -0.62
CA ALA A 154 8.01 4.74 -0.48
C ALA A 154 8.39 3.34 -0.95
N SER A 155 9.06 3.22 -2.10
CA SER A 155 9.57 1.94 -2.63
C SER A 155 10.65 1.33 -1.74
N LEU A 156 11.60 2.15 -1.26
CA LEU A 156 12.66 1.70 -0.35
C LEU A 156 12.06 1.13 0.94
N LEU A 157 11.16 1.88 1.59
CA LEU A 157 10.46 1.44 2.79
C LEU A 157 9.59 0.21 2.53
N GLY A 158 8.90 0.16 1.39
CA GLY A 158 8.08 -0.97 0.97
C GLY A 158 8.88 -2.26 0.77
N SER A 159 10.15 -2.15 0.36
CA SER A 159 11.05 -3.29 0.15
C SER A 159 11.68 -3.87 1.43
N MET A 160 11.49 -3.23 2.59
CA MET A 160 12.03 -3.73 3.85
C MET A 160 11.30 -5.01 4.28
N LEU A 161 12.08 -6.06 4.58
CA LEU A 161 11.58 -7.37 4.96
C LEU A 161 12.02 -7.71 6.39
N TRP A 162 11.08 -8.21 7.18
CA TRP A 162 11.38 -8.84 8.46
C TRP A 162 12.07 -10.20 8.21
N PRO A 163 13.03 -10.64 9.05
CA PRO A 163 13.50 -10.03 10.29
C PRO A 163 14.64 -9.01 10.15
N GLU A 164 15.13 -8.76 8.94
CA GLU A 164 16.28 -7.87 8.72
C GLU A 164 15.96 -6.42 9.08
N PHE A 165 14.72 -5.99 8.85
CA PHE A 165 14.23 -4.64 9.12
C PHE A 165 12.93 -4.65 9.95
N PRO A 166 12.63 -3.57 10.70
CA PRO A 166 11.32 -3.38 11.27
C PRO A 166 10.28 -3.23 10.15
N MET A 167 9.06 -3.69 10.41
CA MET A 167 7.93 -3.59 9.50
C MET A 167 7.36 -2.17 9.51
N PRO A 168 7.37 -1.44 8.38
CA PRO A 168 6.82 -0.09 8.37
C PRO A 168 5.30 -0.11 8.33
N ILE A 169 4.69 0.76 9.13
CA ILE A 169 3.26 1.03 9.11
C ILE A 169 3.03 2.53 9.02
N GLY A 170 1.91 2.94 8.42
CA GLY A 170 1.59 4.33 8.15
C GLY A 170 1.40 4.58 6.66
N ILE A 171 1.46 5.85 6.25
CA ILE A 171 1.34 6.25 4.85
C ILE A 171 2.71 6.15 4.21
N PHE A 172 2.87 5.31 3.19
CA PHE A 172 4.13 5.18 2.45
C PHE A 172 4.22 6.24 1.36
N HIS A 173 3.11 6.45 0.67
CA HIS A 173 3.05 7.36 -0.46
C HIS A 173 1.74 8.14 -0.47
N ARG A 174 1.84 9.44 -0.77
CA ARG A 174 0.71 10.31 -1.05
C ARG A 174 1.13 11.33 -2.12
N SER A 175 0.40 11.39 -3.22
CA SER A 175 0.61 12.40 -4.26
C SER A 175 -0.72 12.95 -4.79
N GLU A 176 -0.73 14.22 -5.16
CA GLU A 176 -1.88 14.84 -5.81
C GLU A 176 -1.74 14.71 -7.33
N LYS A 177 -2.74 14.10 -7.96
CA LYS A 177 -2.84 13.93 -9.41
C LYS A 177 -4.31 14.07 -9.80
N PRO A 178 -4.62 14.58 -11.01
CA PRO A 178 -6.00 14.63 -11.49
C PRO A 178 -6.66 13.26 -11.42
N THR A 179 -7.88 13.18 -10.90
CA THR A 179 -8.62 11.92 -10.88
C THR A 179 -9.20 11.62 -12.26
N TYR A 180 -9.69 10.39 -12.44
CA TYR A 180 -10.41 10.04 -13.66
C TYR A 180 -11.63 10.96 -13.87
N GLU A 181 -12.36 11.27 -12.80
CA GLU A 181 -13.51 12.17 -12.81
C GLU A 181 -13.11 13.59 -13.23
N ASP A 182 -12.03 14.14 -12.66
CA ASP A 182 -11.51 15.46 -13.03
C ASP A 182 -11.19 15.52 -14.53
N LEU A 183 -10.47 14.51 -15.03
CA LEU A 183 -10.07 14.42 -16.44
C LEU A 183 -11.28 14.22 -17.36
N LYS A 184 -12.26 13.41 -16.93
CA LYS A 184 -13.47 13.14 -17.71
C LYS A 184 -14.34 14.39 -17.81
N GLN A 185 -14.52 15.12 -16.71
CA GLN A 185 -15.25 16.38 -16.71
C GLN A 185 -14.57 17.41 -17.62
N HIS A 186 -13.24 17.53 -17.55
CA HIS A 186 -12.49 18.41 -18.44
C HIS A 186 -12.67 18.04 -19.92
N GLN A 187 -12.63 16.74 -20.25
CA GLN A 187 -12.90 16.26 -21.60
C GLN A 187 -14.33 16.61 -22.06
N ASP A 188 -15.33 16.42 -21.20
CA ASP A 188 -16.74 16.69 -21.54
C ASP A 188 -16.99 18.18 -21.79
N GLU A 189 -16.30 19.07 -21.07
CA GLU A 189 -16.35 20.52 -21.31
C GLU A 189 -15.76 20.89 -22.68
N ILE A 190 -14.63 20.28 -23.07
CA ILE A 190 -14.02 20.47 -24.39
C ILE A 190 -14.96 19.98 -25.50
N VAL A 191 -15.58 18.81 -25.32
CA VAL A 191 -16.52 18.24 -26.29
C VAL A 191 -17.71 19.17 -26.47
N LYS A 192 -18.31 19.68 -25.38
CA LYS A 192 -19.44 20.62 -25.44
C LYS A 192 -19.11 21.92 -26.18
N ARG A 193 -17.91 22.47 -25.98
CA ARG A 193 -17.47 23.70 -26.69
C ARG A 193 -17.27 23.49 -28.19
N ASN A 194 -16.84 22.30 -28.59
CA ASN A 194 -16.53 21.98 -29.99
C ASN A 194 -17.66 21.21 -30.70
N ALA A 195 -18.76 20.90 -30.00
CA ALA A 195 -19.87 20.16 -30.55
C ALA A 195 -20.55 20.98 -31.66
N LYS A 196 -20.65 20.38 -32.87
CA LYS A 196 -21.36 20.99 -34.01
C LYS A 196 -22.88 21.03 -33.79
N SER A 197 -23.42 20.10 -33.00
CA SER A 197 -24.80 20.13 -32.51
C SER A 197 -24.87 19.50 -31.12
N THR A 198 -25.77 20.04 -30.29
CA THR A 198 -26.08 19.54 -28.95
C THR A 198 -27.42 18.79 -28.89
N GLU A 199 -28.16 18.74 -30.01
CA GLU A 199 -29.46 18.09 -30.09
C GLU A 199 -29.31 16.61 -30.44
N LEU A 200 -29.96 15.73 -29.66
CA LEU A 200 -29.91 14.28 -29.86
C LEU A 200 -30.34 13.88 -31.28
N LYS A 201 -31.33 14.59 -31.83
CA LYS A 201 -31.84 14.35 -33.18
C LYS A 201 -30.76 14.52 -34.26
N ASP A 202 -29.92 15.54 -34.15
CA ASP A 202 -28.85 15.80 -35.13
C ASP A 202 -27.70 14.80 -35.00
N LEU A 203 -27.45 14.31 -33.79
CA LEU A 203 -26.48 13.23 -33.55
C LEU A 203 -26.96 11.89 -34.13
N LEU A 204 -28.26 11.59 -33.98
CA LEU A 204 -28.87 10.36 -34.50
C LEU A 204 -29.02 10.37 -36.03
N HIS A 205 -29.22 11.53 -36.64
CA HIS A 205 -29.31 11.71 -38.10
C HIS A 205 -28.02 12.22 -38.74
N GLY A 206 -26.89 12.04 -38.05
CA GLY A 206 -25.58 12.49 -38.53
C GLY A 206 -25.14 11.81 -39.84
N SER A 207 -23.98 12.20 -40.36
CA SER A 207 -23.48 11.82 -41.69
C SER A 207 -23.21 10.31 -41.90
N ASN A 208 -23.36 9.48 -40.87
CA ASN A 208 -23.11 8.04 -40.91
C ASN A 208 -24.39 7.20 -40.85
N THR A 209 -25.51 7.70 -41.36
CA THR A 209 -26.73 6.89 -41.52
C THR A 209 -26.84 6.34 -42.95
N TRP A 210 -27.17 5.06 -43.08
CA TRP A 210 -27.55 4.46 -44.38
C TRP A 210 -29.08 4.29 -44.46
N GLN A 211 -29.64 4.47 -45.65
CA GLN A 211 -31.04 4.13 -45.91
C GLN A 211 -31.13 2.64 -46.26
N VAL A 212 -32.07 1.93 -45.63
CA VAL A 212 -32.42 0.52 -45.92
C VAL A 212 -33.61 0.50 -46.87
#